data_AF-A0A5J4PJW4-F1
#
_entry.id   AF-A0A5J4PJW4-F1
#
_cell.length_a   1.000
_cell.length_b   1.000
_cell.length_c   1.000
_cell.angle_alpha   90.00
_cell.angle_beta   90.00
_cell.angle_gamma   90.00
#
_symmetry.space_group_name_H-M   'P 1'
#
loop_
_entity.id
_entity.type
_entity.pdbx_description
1 polymer ?
#
loop_
_entity_poly.entity_id
_entity_poly.type
_entity_poly.pdbx_seq_one_letter_code
_entity_poly.pdbx_strand_id
1 'polypeptide(L)'
;ITPEIQMEKLEQIDKHSSGFIYVSIPTSEGDEQKNTIHYKREFFKKIKDMKLNNSLMVSLDINSKANLQLINEYVAAGAIIESYFVELLNEEKDAEQVIKKLLLRLKK
;
A
#
# COMPACT_ATOMS: atom_id res chain seq x y z
N ILE A 1 -8.97 -0.12 -4.47
CA ILE A 1 -9.87 0.12 -3.31
C ILE A 1 -9.23 1.11 -2.36
N THR A 2 -10.04 1.81 -1.56
CA THR A 2 -9.58 2.68 -0.47
C THR A 2 -10.19 2.20 0.86
N PRO A 3 -9.70 2.67 2.03
CA PRO A 3 -10.24 2.27 3.32
C PRO A 3 -11.74 2.52 3.55
N GLU A 4 -12.33 3.44 2.80
CA GLU A 4 -13.75 3.81 2.86
C GLU A 4 -14.67 2.86 2.07
N ILE A 5 -14.11 1.84 1.41
CA ILE A 5 -14.91 0.89 0.64
C ILE A 5 -15.89 0.11 1.53
N GLN A 6 -17.10 -0.07 1.03
CA GLN A 6 -18.08 -0.99 1.64
C GLN A 6 -17.61 -2.44 1.47
N MET A 7 -17.71 -3.24 2.52
CA MET A 7 -17.17 -4.61 2.53
C MET A 7 -17.87 -5.50 1.49
N GLU A 8 -19.16 -5.31 1.27
CA GLU A 8 -19.93 -6.04 0.26
C GLU A 8 -19.39 -5.74 -1.15
N LYS A 9 -18.95 -4.50 -1.41
CA LYS A 9 -18.32 -4.14 -2.69
C LYS A 9 -16.95 -4.76 -2.83
N LEU A 10 -16.19 -4.88 -1.74
CA LEU A 10 -14.89 -5.53 -1.75
C LEU A 10 -15.02 -7.02 -2.11
N GLU A 11 -16.04 -7.72 -1.58
CA GLU A 11 -16.32 -9.11 -1.95
C GLU A 11 -16.66 -9.26 -3.44
N GLN A 12 -17.46 -8.35 -3.99
CA GLN A 12 -17.76 -8.35 -5.43
C GLN A 12 -16.51 -8.11 -6.27
N ILE A 13 -15.67 -7.16 -5.88
CA ILE A 13 -14.39 -6.90 -6.57
C ILE A 13 -13.52 -8.15 -6.52
N ASP A 14 -13.39 -8.79 -5.37
CA ASP A 14 -12.59 -10.02 -5.22
C ASP A 14 -13.11 -11.15 -6.10
N LYS A 15 -14.42 -11.40 -6.08
CA LYS A 15 -15.04 -12.45 -6.90
C LYS A 15 -14.84 -12.25 -8.41
N HIS A 16 -14.78 -11.00 -8.85
CA HIS A 16 -14.75 -10.64 -10.27
C HIS A 16 -13.39 -10.11 -10.77
N SER A 17 -12.36 -10.14 -9.92
CA SER A 17 -10.99 -9.76 -10.28
C SER A 17 -10.08 -10.98 -10.42
N SER A 18 -8.93 -10.79 -11.04
CA SER A 18 -7.87 -11.79 -11.12
C SER A 18 -6.52 -11.13 -10.86
N GLY A 19 -5.58 -11.88 -10.29
CA GLY A 19 -4.24 -11.39 -9.94
C GLY A 19 -4.22 -10.79 -8.54
N PHE A 20 -4.40 -9.47 -8.43
CA PHE A 20 -4.37 -8.77 -7.16
C PHE A 20 -5.35 -7.59 -7.11
N ILE A 21 -5.73 -7.19 -5.90
CA ILE A 21 -6.53 -5.99 -5.66
C ILE A 21 -5.59 -4.87 -5.21
N TYR A 22 -5.60 -3.78 -5.98
CA TYR A 22 -4.86 -2.56 -5.65
C TYR A 22 -5.51 -1.82 -4.49
N VAL A 23 -4.74 -1.50 -3.46
CA VAL A 23 -5.18 -0.75 -2.27
C VAL A 23 -4.45 0.59 -2.24
N SER A 24 -5.20 1.67 -2.37
CA SER A 24 -4.69 3.03 -2.25
C SER A 24 -5.05 3.58 -0.88
N ILE A 25 -4.04 3.96 -0.09
CA ILE A 25 -4.22 4.52 1.24
C ILE A 25 -3.97 6.02 1.17
N PRO A 26 -4.93 6.87 1.57
CA PRO A 26 -4.73 8.30 1.55
C PRO A 26 -3.59 8.71 2.49
N THR A 27 -2.69 9.55 1.99
CA THR A 27 -1.63 10.22 2.76
C THR A 27 -1.95 11.68 3.06
N SER A 28 -3.08 12.19 2.53
CA SER A 28 -3.43 13.61 2.53
C SER A 28 -3.52 14.22 3.93
N GLU A 29 -2.87 15.37 4.09
CA GLU A 29 -2.79 16.23 5.27
C GLU A 29 -4.15 16.77 5.76
N GLY A 30 -5.25 16.52 5.04
CA GLY A 30 -6.57 17.06 5.35
C GLY A 30 -7.37 16.32 6.43
N ASP A 31 -6.94 15.12 6.87
CA ASP A 31 -7.65 14.33 7.87
C ASP A 31 -6.68 13.49 8.71
N GLU A 32 -6.05 14.15 9.70
CA GLU A 32 -5.03 13.55 10.59
C GLU A 32 -5.50 12.22 11.23
N GLN A 33 -6.80 12.06 11.48
CA GLN A 33 -7.37 10.81 12.00
C GLN A 33 -7.19 9.62 11.04
N LYS A 34 -7.42 9.82 9.73
CA LYS A 34 -7.31 8.77 8.71
C LYS A 34 -5.87 8.41 8.38
N ASN A 35 -4.92 9.30 8.68
CA ASN A 35 -3.50 9.02 8.51
C ASN A 35 -2.90 8.26 9.71
N THR A 36 -3.67 8.07 10.79
CA THR A 36 -3.19 7.32 11.95
C THR A 36 -2.91 5.85 11.63
N ILE A 37 -1.85 5.33 12.25
CA ILE A 37 -1.49 3.91 12.21
C ILE A 37 -2.68 3.03 12.66
N HIS A 38 -3.49 3.53 13.59
CA HIS A 38 -4.65 2.81 14.12
C HIS A 38 -5.73 2.58 13.05
N TYR A 39 -6.12 3.62 12.31
CA TYR A 39 -7.11 3.51 11.23
C TYR A 39 -6.67 2.51 10.15
N LYS A 40 -5.40 2.61 9.72
CA LYS A 40 -4.81 1.70 8.73
C LYS A 40 -4.81 0.25 9.25
N ARG A 41 -4.45 0.04 10.52
CA ARG A 41 -4.44 -1.28 11.17
C ARG A 41 -5.84 -1.89 11.25
N GLU A 42 -6.86 -1.12 11.63
CA GLU A 42 -8.24 -1.63 11.69
C GLU A 42 -8.76 -2.04 10.33
N PHE A 43 -8.55 -1.21 9.30
CA PHE A 43 -8.92 -1.54 7.93
C PHE A 43 -8.24 -2.83 7.47
N PHE A 44 -6.93 -2.93 7.66
CA PHE A 44 -6.15 -4.10 7.30
C PHE A 44 -6.56 -5.36 8.05
N LYS A 45 -6.91 -5.24 9.34
CA LYS A 45 -7.45 -6.35 10.12
C LYS A 45 -8.79 -6.84 9.55
N LYS A 46 -9.71 -5.93 9.22
CA LYS A 46 -11.00 -6.28 8.60
C LYS A 46 -10.81 -7.05 7.30
N ILE A 47 -9.92 -6.59 6.42
CA ILE A 47 -9.69 -7.29 5.15
C ILE A 47 -9.04 -8.66 5.35
N LYS A 48 -8.08 -8.78 6.28
CA LYS A 48 -7.45 -10.06 6.62
C LYS A 48 -8.49 -11.11 7.05
N ASP A 49 -9.49 -10.68 7.81
CA ASP A 49 -10.55 -11.56 8.31
C ASP A 49 -11.54 -12.00 7.21
N MET A 50 -11.64 -11.25 6.10
CA MET A 50 -12.50 -11.59 4.95
C MET A 50 -11.97 -12.75 4.10
N LYS A 51 -10.69 -13.13 4.24
CA LYS A 51 -10.06 -14.24 3.49
C LYS A 51 -10.31 -14.18 1.97
N LEU A 52 -10.03 -13.01 1.39
CA LEU A 52 -10.19 -12.76 -0.04
C LEU A 52 -9.37 -13.75 -0.88
N ASN A 53 -9.85 -14.06 -2.08
CA ASN A 53 -9.20 -14.97 -3.02
C ASN A 53 -7.97 -14.31 -3.68
N ASN A 54 -8.07 -13.02 -3.98
CA ASN A 54 -6.99 -12.26 -4.59
C ASN A 54 -6.06 -11.67 -3.54
N SER A 55 -4.76 -11.68 -3.84
CA SER A 55 -3.76 -11.00 -3.03
C SER A 55 -3.96 -9.49 -3.06
N LEU A 56 -3.53 -8.78 -2.01
CA LEU A 56 -3.55 -7.32 -2.00
C LEU A 56 -2.17 -6.75 -2.33
N MET A 57 -2.16 -5.68 -3.14
CA MET A 57 -0.99 -4.81 -3.34
C MET A 57 -1.31 -3.40 -2.85
N VAL A 58 -0.50 -2.88 -1.94
CA VAL A 58 -0.75 -1.59 -1.29
C VAL A 58 0.16 -0.51 -1.87
N SER A 59 -0.40 0.64 -2.27
CA SER A 59 0.41 1.82 -2.60
C SER A 59 1.01 2.39 -1.32
N LEU A 60 2.33 2.40 -1.22
CA LEU A 60 3.04 2.89 -0.06
C LEU A 60 3.78 4.19 -0.40
N ASP A 61 3.57 5.21 0.42
CA ASP A 61 4.53 6.30 0.54
C ASP A 61 5.72 5.84 1.40
N ILE A 62 6.91 5.85 0.79
CA ILE A 62 8.14 5.31 1.40
C ILE A 62 8.62 6.13 2.60
N ASN A 63 8.02 7.29 2.87
CA ASN A 63 8.41 8.17 3.96
C ASN A 63 8.22 7.58 5.37
N SER A 64 7.65 6.38 5.51
CA SER A 64 7.54 5.72 6.82
C SER A 64 7.78 4.21 6.76
N LYS A 65 8.90 3.76 7.37
CA LYS A 65 9.20 2.35 7.65
C LYS A 65 8.08 1.65 8.42
N ALA A 66 7.36 2.39 9.26
CA ALA A 66 6.23 1.86 10.01
C ALA A 66 5.08 1.41 9.10
N ASN A 67 4.87 2.07 7.95
CA ASN A 67 3.85 1.67 6.99
C ASN A 67 4.22 0.34 6.30
N LEU A 68 5.49 0.11 5.97
CA LEU A 68 5.96 -1.17 5.41
C LEU A 68 5.75 -2.32 6.40
N GLN A 69 6.12 -2.12 7.66
CA GLN A 69 5.92 -3.15 8.69
C GLN A 69 4.43 -3.46 8.89
N LEU A 70 3.56 -2.44 8.92
CA LEU A 70 2.13 -2.64 9.03
C LEU A 70 1.56 -3.44 7.84
N ILE A 71 1.99 -3.12 6.63
CA ILE A 71 1.55 -3.84 5.43
C ILE A 71 1.96 -5.31 5.46
N ASN A 72 3.21 -5.58 5.85
CA ASN A 72 3.75 -6.94 5.97
C ASN A 72 3.07 -7.75 7.10
N GLU A 73 2.70 -7.09 8.21
CA GLU A 73 2.06 -7.74 9.36
C GLU A 73 0.62 -8.20 9.04
N TYR A 74 -0.11 -7.39 8.28
CA TYR A 74 -1.54 -7.59 8.13
C TYR A 74 -1.98 -8.18 6.79
N VAL A 75 -1.47 -7.76 5.62
CA VAL A 75 -2.27 -7.99 4.39
C VAL A 75 -1.53 -8.24 3.08
N ALA A 76 -0.38 -7.63 2.79
CA ALA A 76 0.02 -7.56 1.39
C ALA A 76 1.04 -8.62 0.94
N ALA A 77 0.76 -9.19 -0.23
CA ALA A 77 1.74 -9.94 -1.01
C ALA A 77 2.85 -9.03 -1.58
N GLY A 78 2.63 -7.70 -1.61
CA GLY A 78 3.61 -6.73 -2.07
C GLY A 78 3.16 -5.27 -1.91
N ALA A 79 4.08 -4.34 -2.17
CA ALA A 79 3.83 -2.91 -2.14
C ALA A 79 4.14 -2.27 -3.50
N ILE A 80 3.40 -1.21 -3.84
CA ILE A 80 3.62 -0.38 -5.02
C ILE A 80 4.18 0.97 -4.56
N ILE A 81 5.28 1.41 -5.17
CA ILE A 81 5.96 2.67 -4.86
C ILE A 81 6.01 3.49 -6.14
N GLU A 82 5.15 4.51 -6.22
CA GLU A 82 4.97 5.31 -7.43
C GLU A 82 5.63 6.69 -7.29
N SER A 83 5.11 7.55 -6.40
CA SER A 83 5.56 8.94 -6.24
C SER A 83 7.06 9.04 -5.96
N TYR A 84 7.55 8.29 -4.97
CA TYR A 84 8.97 8.32 -4.60
C TYR A 84 9.89 7.78 -5.69
N PHE A 85 9.42 6.83 -6.51
CA PHE A 85 10.19 6.35 -7.65
C PHE A 85 10.34 7.44 -8.71
N VAL A 86 9.25 8.17 -9.01
CA VAL A 86 9.26 9.30 -9.95
C VAL A 86 10.15 10.43 -9.44
N GLU A 87 10.09 10.75 -8.15
CA GLU A 87 10.98 11.76 -7.51
C GLU A 87 12.45 11.39 -7.69
N LEU A 88 12.84 10.17 -7.32
CA LEU A 88 14.22 9.70 -7.51
C LEU A 88 14.63 9.67 -8.98
N LEU A 89 13.72 9.32 -9.88
CA LEU A 89 14.00 9.29 -11.31
C LEU A 89 14.27 10.69 -11.88
N ASN A 90 13.57 11.71 -11.36
CA ASN A 90 13.84 13.10 -11.72
C ASN A 90 15.22 13.58 -11.24
N GLU A 91 15.69 13.09 -10.09
CA GLU A 91 17.01 13.42 -9.54
C GLU A 91 18.16 12.70 -10.26
N GLU A 92 18.08 11.37 -10.38
CA GLU A 92 19.17 10.54 -10.90
C GLU A 92 19.23 10.48 -12.42
N LYS A 93 18.08 10.61 -13.09
CA LYS A 93 17.89 10.43 -14.56
C LYS A 93 18.36 9.08 -15.11
N ASP A 94 18.63 8.11 -14.24
CA ASP A 94 19.02 6.74 -14.55
C ASP A 94 18.15 5.76 -13.75
N ALA A 95 17.35 4.95 -14.45
CA ALA A 95 16.40 4.05 -13.80
C ALA A 95 17.08 2.93 -13.00
N GLU A 96 18.27 2.48 -13.41
CA GLU A 96 18.98 1.40 -12.71
C GLU A 96 19.53 1.89 -11.36
N GLN A 97 20.07 3.12 -11.32
CA GLN A 97 20.51 3.76 -10.09
C GLN A 97 19.33 4.03 -9.14
N VAL A 98 18.19 4.47 -9.67
CA VAL A 98 16.96 4.66 -8.88
C VAL A 98 16.55 3.35 -8.22
N ILE A 99 16.49 2.25 -8.97
CA ILE A 99 16.13 0.93 -8.44
C ILE A 99 17.11 0.51 -7.34
N LYS A 100 18.42 0.69 -7.53
CA LYS A 100 19.43 0.37 -6.50
C LYS A 100 19.23 1.19 -5.23
N LYS A 101 19.03 2.51 -5.34
CA LYS A 101 18.78 3.41 -4.20
C LYS A 101 17.49 3.04 -3.47
N LEU A 102 16.43 2.73 -4.21
CA LEU A 102 15.14 2.31 -3.67
C LEU A 102 15.29 1.03 -2.85
N LEU A 103 15.93 0.00 -3.41
CA LEU A 103 16.17 -1.27 -2.73
C LEU A 103 17.03 -1.10 -1.47
N LEU A 104 18.05 -0.24 -1.51
CA LEU A 104 18.86 0.09 -0.34
C LEU A 104 18.03 0.76 0.77
N ARG A 105 17.12 1.66 0.41
CA ARG A 105 16.23 2.33 1.36
C ARG A 105 15.23 1.37 1.98
N LEU A 106 14.66 0.46 1.19
CA LEU A 106 13.70 -0.54 1.67
C LEU A 106 14.32 -1.59 2.60
N LYS A 107 15.63 -1.85 2.47
CA LYS A 107 16.38 -2.78 3.34
C LYS A 107 16.80 -2.17 4.69
N LYS A 108 16.83 -0.84 4.82
CA LYS A 108 17.25 -0.14 6.04
C LYS A 108 16.11 -0.02 7.06
#